data_AF-R4RPJ2-F1
#
_entry.id   AF-R4RPJ2-F1
#
_cell.length_a   1.000
_cell.length_b   1.000
_cell.length_c   1.000
_cell.angle_alpha   90.00
_cell.angle_beta   90.00
_cell.angle_gamma   90.00
#
_symmetry.space_group_name_H-M   'P 1'
#
loop_
_entity.id
_entity.type
_entity.pdbx_description
1 polymer ?
#
loop_
_entity_poly.entity_id
_entity_poly.type
_entity_poly.pdbx_seq_one_letter_code
_entity_poly.pdbx_strand_id
1 'polypeptide(L)'
;VTYLDCDGKRCFMTSQNHGFCVDTRGLPEGWCPLFINTNDNSNEGVTHSHLPYFSVQFHPEHMAGPKDLEFLFSVFIESVSDEIEGYSDRSIKQRIYDKFTLEMNDNWFSPFTRPKKVLILGSGGLSIGQAGEFDYSGSQAIKALKEESIQTVLINPNVATVQTSKGMADKVYFLPIIPEYVEQVIQLERPDGVLLTFGGQTALNCGLELHVKDVFLKYNIKVLGTPINSILATEDRGLFTEKIRDIDECTAPSIVVHTIKEALEAAEQLEYPVLARAAFSLGGLGSGFANNKKQLLLLAQQALANSSQVIIDKSLEGWKEVEYEVVRDVYDNCITVCNMENVDPLGIHTGESIVVAPSQTLSNDEYNMLRTCAIKVTRHFGIVGECNVQFALHPSSKKYYIIEVNARLSRSSALASKATGYPLAYVAAKLALGICLPEIKNSVTGKTTACFEPSLDYCVVKIPRWDLSKFQHVCTKIGSSMKSVGEVMAIGRKFEE
;
A
#
# COMPACT_ATOMS: atom_id res chain seq x y z
N VAL A 1 16.84 -8.73 7.60
CA VAL A 1 15.71 -8.25 8.41
C VAL A 1 16.08 -8.43 9.85
N THR A 2 16.06 -7.34 10.60
CA THR A 2 16.76 -7.27 11.86
C THR A 2 15.92 -6.51 12.88
N TYR A 3 15.84 -7.00 14.12
CA TYR A 3 15.13 -6.31 15.22
C TYR A 3 16.10 -5.80 16.29
N LEU A 4 15.77 -4.67 16.93
CA LEU A 4 16.62 -3.95 17.91
C LEU A 4 16.67 -4.60 19.31
N ASP A 5 15.60 -5.26 19.75
CA ASP A 5 15.55 -5.75 21.13
C ASP A 5 14.54 -6.87 21.35
N CYS A 6 14.63 -7.52 22.51
CA CYS A 6 13.88 -8.69 22.99
C CYS A 6 12.36 -8.68 22.74
N ASP A 7 11.74 -7.52 22.53
CA ASP A 7 10.30 -7.41 22.28
C ASP A 7 9.89 -8.01 20.92
N GLY A 8 10.82 -8.20 19.98
CA GLY A 8 10.63 -8.96 18.73
C GLY A 8 9.61 -8.38 17.74
N LYS A 9 9.05 -7.22 18.05
CA LYS A 9 7.91 -6.63 17.32
C LYS A 9 8.29 -5.59 16.30
N ARG A 10 9.47 -4.97 16.40
CA ARG A 10 9.97 -3.96 15.44
C ARG A 10 11.14 -4.51 14.65
N CYS A 11 11.05 -4.48 13.32
CA CYS A 11 12.01 -4.99 12.37
C CYS A 11 12.39 -3.93 11.33
N PHE A 12 13.61 -4.06 10.81
CA PHE A 12 14.18 -3.19 9.79
C PHE A 12 14.68 -4.02 8.62
N MET A 13 14.51 -3.50 7.40
CA MET A 13 15.15 -4.07 6.22
C MET A 13 16.60 -3.61 6.17
N THR A 14 17.52 -4.52 5.85
CA THR A 14 18.96 -4.30 5.96
C THR A 14 19.67 -4.87 4.73
N SER A 15 20.67 -4.14 4.22
CA SER A 15 21.66 -4.69 3.28
C SER A 15 22.81 -5.33 4.06
N GLN A 16 23.17 -6.56 3.69
CA GLN A 16 24.19 -7.36 4.37
C GLN A 16 25.09 -8.04 3.33
N ASN A 17 26.38 -8.14 3.64
CA ASN A 17 27.34 -8.90 2.84
C ASN A 17 28.49 -9.40 3.71
N HIS A 18 28.22 -10.41 4.53
CA HIS A 18 29.20 -11.04 5.42
C HIS A 18 29.04 -12.56 5.44
N GLY A 19 30.13 -13.29 5.69
CA GLY A 19 30.15 -14.75 5.80
C GLY A 19 30.50 -15.28 7.20
N PHE A 20 30.77 -14.38 8.13
CA PHE A 20 31.08 -14.67 9.55
C PHE A 20 30.12 -13.88 10.44
N CYS A 21 29.83 -14.38 11.64
CA CYS A 21 28.99 -13.70 12.62
C CYS A 21 29.60 -13.81 14.03
N VAL A 22 29.22 -12.89 14.91
CA VAL A 22 29.65 -12.86 16.32
C VAL A 22 28.82 -13.85 17.14
N ASP A 23 29.48 -14.70 17.93
CA ASP A 23 28.80 -15.58 18.90
C ASP A 23 28.43 -14.81 20.17
N THR A 24 27.13 -14.61 20.38
CA THR A 24 26.61 -13.83 21.51
C THR A 24 26.69 -14.54 22.85
N ARG A 25 26.92 -15.86 22.87
CA ARG A 25 27.03 -16.65 24.11
C ARG A 25 28.32 -16.38 24.88
N GLY A 26 29.34 -15.87 24.18
CA GLY A 26 30.67 -15.59 24.71
C GLY A 26 30.98 -14.10 24.87
N LEU A 27 29.96 -13.22 24.87
CA LEU A 27 30.20 -11.79 25.02
C LEU A 27 30.81 -11.48 26.40
N PRO A 28 31.87 -10.65 26.47
CA PRO A 28 32.43 -10.20 27.74
C PRO A 28 31.42 -9.43 28.59
N GLU A 29 31.67 -9.34 29.89
CA GLU A 29 30.86 -8.52 30.79
C GLU A 29 30.74 -7.07 30.29
N GLY A 30 29.52 -6.52 30.35
CA GLY A 30 29.20 -5.19 29.85
C GLY A 30 28.74 -5.15 28.39
N TRP A 31 28.98 -6.18 27.57
CA TRP A 31 28.49 -6.25 26.19
C TRP A 31 27.18 -7.03 26.07
N CYS A 32 26.28 -6.53 25.23
CA CYS A 32 25.02 -7.20 24.92
C CYS A 32 24.69 -7.15 23.42
N PRO A 33 23.90 -8.12 22.91
CA PRO A 33 23.35 -8.04 21.56
C PRO A 33 22.51 -6.78 21.40
N LEU A 34 22.68 -6.10 20.27
CA LEU A 34 21.91 -4.90 19.90
C LEU A 34 20.91 -5.18 18.79
N PHE A 35 21.21 -6.15 17.93
CA PHE A 35 20.36 -6.46 16.79
C PHE A 35 20.41 -7.96 16.53
N ILE A 36 19.29 -8.56 16.10
CA ILE A 36 19.22 -10.00 15.78
C ILE A 36 18.46 -10.21 14.46
N ASN A 37 18.92 -11.16 13.66
CA ASN A 37 18.32 -11.52 12.39
C ASN A 37 17.03 -12.33 12.61
N THR A 38 15.91 -11.89 12.04
CA THR A 38 14.61 -12.54 12.23
C THR A 38 14.48 -13.89 11.52
N ASN A 39 15.35 -14.19 10.54
CA ASN A 39 15.27 -15.43 9.76
C ASN A 39 16.07 -16.58 10.38
N ASP A 40 17.25 -16.31 10.96
CA ASP A 40 18.16 -17.35 11.46
C ASP A 40 18.64 -17.12 12.90
N ASN A 41 18.22 -16.03 13.55
CA ASN A 41 18.61 -15.63 14.90
C ASN A 41 20.11 -15.34 15.08
N SER A 42 20.85 -15.12 13.99
CA SER A 42 22.24 -14.67 14.06
C SER A 42 22.33 -13.23 14.60
N ASN A 43 23.49 -12.92 15.19
CA ASN A 43 23.76 -11.60 15.74
C ASN A 43 23.97 -10.56 14.63
N GLU A 44 23.29 -9.44 14.75
CA GLU A 44 23.31 -8.36 13.77
C GLU A 44 23.88 -7.04 14.32
N GLY A 45 24.37 -7.05 15.57
CA GLY A 45 25.02 -5.91 16.20
C GLY A 45 25.21 -6.14 17.69
N VAL A 46 26.17 -5.42 18.29
CA VAL A 46 26.43 -5.45 19.74
C VAL A 46 26.62 -4.05 20.28
N THR A 47 26.31 -3.84 21.56
CA THR A 47 26.54 -2.56 22.26
C THR A 47 27.08 -2.79 23.66
N HIS A 48 27.77 -1.79 24.21
CA HIS A 48 28.18 -1.78 25.60
C HIS A 48 27.07 -1.16 26.48
N SER A 49 26.89 -1.70 27.68
CA SER A 49 25.83 -1.32 28.62
C SER A 49 26.00 0.08 29.24
N HIS A 50 27.16 0.72 29.06
CA HIS A 50 27.56 1.92 29.79
C HIS A 50 28.39 2.86 28.92
N LEU A 51 29.35 2.32 28.17
CA LEU A 51 30.18 3.08 27.25
C LEU A 51 29.43 3.34 25.93
N PRO A 52 29.72 4.43 25.21
CA PRO A 52 29.06 4.78 23.94
C PRO A 52 29.58 3.92 22.76
N TYR A 53 29.73 2.62 22.98
CA TYR A 53 30.24 1.68 21.98
C TYR A 53 29.09 0.86 21.42
N PHE A 54 29.01 0.82 20.10
CA PHE A 54 28.12 -0.08 19.39
C PHE A 54 28.68 -0.45 18.03
N SER A 55 28.16 -1.55 17.48
CA SER A 55 28.44 -2.00 16.13
C SER A 55 27.21 -2.65 15.54
N VAL A 56 27.16 -2.68 14.22
CA VAL A 56 26.14 -3.36 13.43
C VAL A 56 26.81 -4.28 12.42
N GLN A 57 26.16 -5.40 12.10
CA GLN A 57 26.65 -6.41 11.18
C GLN A 57 26.26 -6.12 9.72
N PHE A 58 25.22 -5.31 9.54
CA PHE A 58 24.70 -4.83 8.26
C PHE A 58 25.31 -3.47 7.87
N HIS A 59 24.97 -3.02 6.67
CA HIS A 59 25.47 -1.79 6.04
C HIS A 59 24.42 -0.66 6.09
N PRO A 60 24.41 0.21 7.12
CA PRO A 60 23.46 1.32 7.24
C PRO A 60 23.68 2.42 6.19
N GLU A 61 24.83 2.44 5.52
CA GLU A 61 25.14 3.33 4.39
C GLU A 61 24.37 2.99 3.11
N HIS A 62 23.68 1.83 3.06
CA HIS A 62 22.61 1.49 2.11
C HIS A 62 22.92 1.66 0.60
N MET A 63 24.17 1.83 0.19
CA MET A 63 24.56 2.04 -1.21
C MET A 63 24.38 0.73 -1.99
N ALA A 64 23.14 0.49 -2.45
CA ALA A 64 22.55 -0.78 -2.91
C ALA A 64 21.64 -1.50 -1.88
N GLY A 65 20.91 -0.74 -1.06
CA GLY A 65 19.99 -1.27 -0.06
C GLY A 65 19.02 -0.22 0.51
N PRO A 66 18.16 -0.64 1.45
CA PRO A 66 17.17 0.22 2.09
C PRO A 66 17.82 1.25 3.02
N LYS A 67 17.29 2.49 3.04
CA LYS A 67 17.77 3.58 3.91
C LYS A 67 17.26 3.52 5.36
N ASP A 68 16.60 2.42 5.73
CA ASP A 68 15.75 2.31 6.91
C ASP A 68 16.51 2.49 8.25
N LEU A 69 17.85 2.35 8.25
CA LEU A 69 18.72 2.47 9.42
C LEU A 69 19.80 3.56 9.29
N GLU A 70 19.66 4.52 8.36
CA GLU A 70 20.61 5.62 8.17
C GLU A 70 20.73 6.51 9.43
N PHE A 71 19.68 6.59 10.26
CA PHE A 71 19.70 7.36 11.52
C PHE A 71 20.74 6.86 12.53
N LEU A 72 21.30 5.66 12.37
CA LEU A 72 22.40 5.16 13.21
C LEU A 72 23.64 6.06 13.12
N PHE A 73 23.85 6.76 12.00
CA PHE A 73 24.89 7.79 11.90
C PHE A 73 24.59 8.98 12.81
N SER A 74 23.32 9.42 12.90
CA SER A 74 22.93 10.47 13.84
C SER A 74 23.14 10.03 15.29
N VAL A 75 22.78 8.79 15.63
CA VAL A 75 23.04 8.21 16.96
C VAL A 75 24.54 8.24 17.29
N PHE A 76 25.40 7.89 16.33
CA PHE A 76 26.84 7.96 16.52
C PHE A 76 27.32 9.41 16.80
N ILE A 77 26.91 10.38 15.97
CA ILE A 77 27.30 11.79 16.14
C ILE A 77 26.80 12.36 17.47
N GLU A 78 25.55 12.08 17.84
CA GLU A 78 24.97 12.49 19.12
C GLU A 78 25.74 11.90 20.31
N SER A 79 26.15 10.63 20.21
CA SER A 79 26.92 9.97 21.26
C SER A 79 28.31 10.60 21.44
N VAL A 80 28.95 11.02 20.34
CA VAL A 80 30.24 11.73 20.40
C VAL A 80 30.08 13.13 21.00
N SER A 81 29.04 13.87 20.60
CA SER A 81 28.80 15.22 21.12
C SER A 81 28.54 15.21 22.63
N ASP A 82 27.71 14.28 23.09
CA ASP A 82 27.36 14.11 24.50
C ASP A 82 28.58 13.74 25.36
N GLU A 83 29.45 12.86 24.87
CA GLU A 83 30.71 12.49 25.54
C GLU A 83 31.66 13.69 25.66
N ILE A 84 31.74 14.55 24.64
CA ILE A 84 32.55 15.78 24.67
C ILE A 84 32.01 16.78 25.70
N GLU A 85 30.69 16.90 25.81
CA GLU A 85 30.03 17.83 26.73
C GLU A 85 29.96 17.32 28.17
N GLY A 86 30.35 16.07 28.42
CA GLY A 86 30.30 15.43 29.74
C GLY A 86 28.88 15.04 30.18
N TYR A 87 27.92 14.99 29.25
CA TYR A 87 26.57 14.50 29.47
C TYR A 87 26.49 13.05 29.03
N SER A 88 26.26 12.08 29.92
CA SER A 88 26.03 10.69 29.46
C SER A 88 25.16 9.88 30.43
N ASP A 89 23.87 10.22 30.50
CA ASP A 89 22.87 9.38 31.18
C ASP A 89 22.12 8.43 30.21
N ARG A 90 22.36 8.54 28.89
CA ARG A 90 21.64 7.75 27.87
C ARG A 90 22.55 6.74 27.18
N SER A 91 22.24 5.46 27.38
CA SER A 91 22.88 4.34 26.66
C SER A 91 22.60 4.42 25.15
N ILE A 92 23.44 3.79 24.32
CA ILE A 92 23.21 3.71 22.87
C ILE A 92 21.83 3.09 22.57
N LYS A 93 21.48 2.03 23.30
CA LYS A 93 20.19 1.38 23.18
C LYS A 93 19.03 2.35 23.43
N GLN A 94 19.14 3.20 24.47
CA GLN A 94 18.15 4.23 24.75
C GLN A 94 18.09 5.27 23.62
N ARG A 95 19.24 5.72 23.09
CA ARG A 95 19.29 6.68 21.97
C ARG A 95 18.57 6.14 20.73
N ILE A 96 18.81 4.88 20.38
CA ILE A 96 18.15 4.25 19.25
C ILE A 96 16.65 4.08 19.54
N TYR A 97 16.27 3.69 20.76
CA TYR A 97 14.87 3.59 21.17
C TYR A 97 14.14 4.96 21.17
N ASP A 98 14.81 6.04 21.57
CA ASP A 98 14.27 7.40 21.53
C ASP A 98 13.98 7.82 20.09
N LYS A 99 14.87 7.51 19.14
CA LYS A 99 14.63 7.73 17.70
C LYS A 99 13.39 6.98 17.22
N PHE A 100 13.13 5.79 17.74
CA PHE A 100 11.93 5.02 17.39
C PHE A 100 10.65 5.54 18.03
N THR A 101 10.69 5.93 19.29
CA THR A 101 9.50 6.39 20.01
C THR A 101 9.01 7.72 19.47
N LEU A 102 9.93 8.61 19.04
CA LEU A 102 9.58 9.87 18.39
C LEU A 102 8.86 9.67 17.03
N GLU A 103 9.05 8.53 16.37
CA GLU A 103 8.36 8.18 15.11
C GLU A 103 6.99 7.53 15.33
N MET A 104 6.74 6.95 16.51
CA MET A 104 5.46 6.34 16.85
C MET A 104 4.46 7.41 17.30
N ASN A 105 3.43 7.65 16.50
CA ASN A 105 2.34 8.54 16.91
C ASN A 105 1.43 7.81 17.91
N ASP A 106 1.24 8.36 19.11
CA ASP A 106 0.34 7.80 20.14
C ASP A 106 -1.09 7.53 19.62
N ASN A 107 -1.50 8.24 18.56
CA ASN A 107 -2.78 8.03 17.89
C ASN A 107 -2.90 6.69 17.14
N TRP A 108 -1.80 5.95 16.93
CA TRP A 108 -1.81 4.66 16.22
C TRP A 108 -2.19 3.48 17.10
N PHE A 109 -2.09 3.63 18.43
CA PHE A 109 -2.41 2.57 19.39
C PHE A 109 -3.76 2.82 20.06
N SER A 110 -4.83 2.30 19.44
CA SER A 110 -6.09 2.09 20.16
C SER A 110 -6.03 0.74 20.90
N PRO A 111 -6.64 0.60 22.10
CA PRO A 111 -6.79 -0.70 22.75
C PRO A 111 -7.44 -1.71 21.79
N PHE A 112 -6.63 -2.61 21.25
CA PHE A 112 -7.09 -3.59 20.29
C PHE A 112 -7.79 -4.73 21.03
N THR A 113 -9.12 -4.75 20.94
CA THR A 113 -9.93 -5.88 21.39
C THR A 113 -10.12 -6.81 20.20
N ARG A 114 -9.62 -8.04 20.33
CA ARG A 114 -9.74 -9.04 19.28
C ARG A 114 -11.23 -9.32 18.98
N PRO A 115 -11.69 -9.13 17.72
CA PRO A 115 -13.08 -9.31 17.36
C PRO A 115 -13.45 -10.80 17.39
N LYS A 116 -14.69 -11.13 17.74
CA LYS A 116 -15.22 -12.49 17.68
C LYS A 116 -15.94 -12.75 16.36
N LYS A 117 -16.60 -11.72 15.82
CA LYS A 117 -17.29 -11.77 14.52
C LYS A 117 -16.90 -10.58 13.65
N VAL A 118 -16.53 -10.85 12.40
CA VAL A 118 -16.11 -9.85 11.42
C VAL A 118 -17.00 -9.89 10.19
N LEU A 119 -17.47 -8.70 9.78
CA LEU A 119 -18.17 -8.48 8.52
C LEU A 119 -17.16 -8.15 7.42
N ILE A 120 -17.32 -8.79 6.26
CA ILE A 120 -16.52 -8.55 5.06
C ILE A 120 -17.47 -8.11 3.95
N LEU A 121 -17.17 -6.98 3.32
CA LEU A 121 -17.89 -6.50 2.15
C LEU A 121 -17.15 -6.94 0.89
N GLY A 122 -17.82 -7.69 0.02
CA GLY A 122 -17.27 -8.09 -1.28
C GLY A 122 -17.25 -6.94 -2.29
N SER A 123 -16.87 -7.23 -3.53
CA SER A 123 -16.88 -6.25 -4.63
C SER A 123 -18.21 -6.15 -5.39
N GLY A 124 -19.12 -7.11 -5.17
CA GLY A 124 -20.33 -7.21 -5.99
C GLY A 124 -20.06 -7.83 -7.36
N GLY A 125 -20.88 -7.45 -8.34
CA GLY A 125 -20.74 -7.92 -9.72
C GLY A 125 -19.42 -7.46 -10.34
N LEU A 126 -18.84 -8.30 -11.20
CA LEU A 126 -17.61 -7.95 -11.91
C LEU A 126 -17.89 -6.87 -12.96
N SER A 127 -17.05 -5.84 -13.00
CA SER A 127 -17.09 -4.78 -14.00
C SER A 127 -15.68 -4.44 -14.47
N ILE A 128 -15.55 -3.72 -15.59
CA ILE A 128 -14.26 -3.18 -16.01
C ILE A 128 -13.68 -2.31 -14.87
N GLY A 129 -12.42 -2.55 -14.53
CA GLY A 129 -11.75 -1.89 -13.40
C GLY A 129 -12.01 -2.50 -12.02
N GLN A 130 -12.98 -3.42 -11.87
CA GLN A 130 -13.28 -4.13 -10.63
C GLN A 130 -13.64 -5.59 -10.89
N ALA A 131 -12.64 -6.47 -10.93
CA ALA A 131 -12.81 -7.85 -11.39
C ALA A 131 -12.55 -8.89 -10.28
N GLY A 132 -12.01 -10.05 -10.67
CA GLY A 132 -11.85 -11.23 -9.80
C GLY A 132 -10.78 -11.09 -8.72
N GLU A 133 -9.96 -10.04 -8.75
CA GLU A 133 -8.95 -9.74 -7.74
C GLU A 133 -9.55 -9.65 -6.33
N PHE A 134 -10.78 -9.16 -6.20
CA PHE A 134 -11.46 -9.03 -4.90
C PHE A 134 -12.13 -10.34 -4.44
N ASP A 135 -12.41 -11.27 -5.35
CA ASP A 135 -12.77 -12.63 -4.97
C ASP A 135 -11.58 -13.36 -4.35
N TYR A 136 -10.40 -13.21 -4.97
CA TYR A 136 -9.14 -13.69 -4.41
C TYR A 136 -8.84 -13.05 -3.05
N SER A 137 -8.87 -11.71 -2.96
CA SER A 137 -8.52 -10.98 -1.74
C SER A 137 -9.50 -11.26 -0.59
N GLY A 138 -10.82 -11.24 -0.85
CA GLY A 138 -11.83 -11.59 0.14
C GLY A 138 -11.68 -13.03 0.65
N SER A 139 -11.38 -13.97 -0.26
CA SER A 139 -11.11 -15.36 0.10
C SER A 139 -9.89 -15.52 1.03
N GLN A 140 -8.80 -14.80 0.75
CA GLN A 140 -7.61 -14.80 1.62
C GLN A 140 -7.89 -14.20 2.99
N ALA A 141 -8.69 -13.12 3.05
CA ALA A 141 -9.11 -12.53 4.32
C ALA A 141 -9.94 -13.49 5.18
N ILE A 142 -10.91 -14.17 4.57
CA ILE A 142 -11.72 -15.20 5.25
C ILE A 142 -10.84 -16.31 5.80
N LYS A 143 -9.85 -16.78 5.02
CA LYS A 143 -8.88 -17.79 5.48
C LYS A 143 -8.10 -17.29 6.70
N ALA A 144 -7.55 -16.08 6.65
CA ALA A 144 -6.78 -15.49 7.74
C ALA A 144 -7.60 -15.38 9.04
N LEU A 145 -8.87 -14.93 8.93
CA LEU A 145 -9.79 -14.80 10.06
C LEU A 145 -10.16 -16.15 10.67
N LYS A 146 -10.38 -17.17 9.83
CA LYS A 146 -10.70 -18.54 10.29
C LYS A 146 -9.57 -19.18 11.08
N GLU A 147 -8.33 -19.03 10.63
CA GLU A 147 -7.16 -19.50 11.38
C GLU A 147 -7.05 -18.81 12.75
N GLU A 148 -7.52 -17.57 12.85
CA GLU A 148 -7.61 -16.83 14.12
C GLU A 148 -8.88 -17.13 14.92
N SER A 149 -9.67 -18.13 14.52
CA SER A 149 -10.94 -18.54 15.16
C SER A 149 -11.99 -17.43 15.24
N ILE A 150 -12.04 -16.56 14.22
CA ILE A 150 -12.98 -15.44 14.12
C ILE A 150 -14.13 -15.83 13.20
N GLN A 151 -15.37 -15.59 13.64
CA GLN A 151 -16.55 -15.86 12.84
C GLN A 151 -16.66 -14.84 11.70
N THR A 152 -16.92 -15.32 10.49
CA THR A 152 -16.93 -14.54 9.25
C THR A 152 -18.34 -14.39 8.69
N VAL A 153 -18.75 -13.14 8.46
CA VAL A 153 -19.98 -12.80 7.73
C VAL A 153 -19.58 -12.10 6.45
N LEU A 154 -20.00 -12.62 5.30
CA LEU A 154 -19.74 -12.04 3.99
C LEU A 154 -21.03 -11.48 3.38
N ILE A 155 -20.99 -10.26 2.85
CA ILE A 155 -22.02 -9.73 1.95
C ILE A 155 -21.41 -9.62 0.55
N ASN A 156 -21.92 -10.41 -0.39
CA ASN A 156 -21.58 -10.26 -1.80
C ASN A 156 -22.73 -10.79 -2.68
N PRO A 157 -23.35 -9.94 -3.53
CA PRO A 157 -24.42 -10.38 -4.43
C PRO A 157 -23.93 -11.26 -5.59
N ASN A 158 -22.62 -11.32 -5.85
CA ASN A 158 -22.07 -12.09 -6.96
C ASN A 158 -21.93 -13.58 -6.62
N VAL A 159 -22.93 -14.35 -7.08
CA VAL A 159 -23.05 -15.80 -6.91
C VAL A 159 -21.97 -16.62 -7.62
N ALA A 160 -21.20 -16.02 -8.52
CA ALA A 160 -20.18 -16.71 -9.32
C ALA A 160 -18.78 -16.65 -8.68
N THR A 161 -18.68 -16.29 -7.39
CA THR A 161 -17.41 -16.08 -6.70
C THR A 161 -17.05 -17.24 -5.79
N VAL A 162 -15.75 -17.56 -5.68
CA VAL A 162 -15.25 -18.58 -4.76
C VAL A 162 -15.52 -18.19 -3.31
N GLN A 163 -15.40 -16.91 -2.96
CA GLN A 163 -15.67 -16.41 -1.60
C GLN A 163 -17.10 -16.68 -1.12
N THR A 164 -18.08 -16.83 -2.01
CA THR A 164 -19.48 -17.15 -1.67
C THR A 164 -19.78 -18.66 -1.66
N SER A 165 -18.78 -19.49 -1.92
CA SER A 165 -18.93 -20.95 -1.90
C SER A 165 -19.28 -21.48 -0.50
N LYS A 166 -20.05 -22.56 -0.46
CA LYS A 166 -20.48 -23.19 0.80
C LYS A 166 -19.27 -23.58 1.65
N GLY A 167 -19.25 -23.14 2.90
CA GLY A 167 -18.17 -23.42 3.84
C GLY A 167 -16.98 -22.47 3.75
N MET A 168 -16.98 -21.52 2.81
CA MET A 168 -15.92 -20.51 2.71
C MET A 168 -16.03 -19.49 3.84
N ALA A 169 -17.10 -18.70 3.92
CA ALA A 169 -17.45 -17.93 5.12
C ALA A 169 -18.45 -18.71 6.00
N ASP A 170 -18.58 -18.33 7.28
CA ASP A 170 -19.56 -18.96 8.18
C ASP A 170 -20.99 -18.58 7.82
N LYS A 171 -21.19 -17.35 7.34
CA LYS A 171 -22.47 -16.89 6.80
C LYS A 171 -22.26 -16.00 5.58
N VAL A 172 -23.07 -16.23 4.54
CA VAL A 172 -23.04 -15.48 3.28
C VAL A 172 -24.40 -14.87 3.03
N TYR A 173 -24.40 -13.58 2.69
CA TYR A 173 -25.57 -12.81 2.29
C TYR A 173 -25.44 -12.37 0.84
N PHE A 174 -26.35 -12.85 -0.01
CA PHE A 174 -26.47 -12.42 -1.40
C PHE A 174 -27.36 -11.16 -1.49
N LEU A 175 -26.85 -10.05 -0.94
CA LEU A 175 -27.54 -8.76 -0.90
C LEU A 175 -26.72 -7.68 -1.61
N PRO A 176 -27.36 -6.64 -2.16
CA PRO A 176 -26.65 -5.48 -2.69
C PRO A 176 -25.75 -4.83 -1.63
N ILE A 177 -24.57 -4.37 -2.04
CA ILE A 177 -23.61 -3.69 -1.17
C ILE A 177 -23.93 -2.20 -1.14
N ILE A 178 -25.05 -1.87 -0.50
CA ILE A 178 -25.51 -0.50 -0.25
C ILE A 178 -25.83 -0.35 1.24
N PRO A 179 -25.72 0.87 1.80
CA PRO A 179 -25.78 1.07 3.25
C PRO A 179 -27.03 0.50 3.91
N GLU A 180 -28.19 0.59 3.26
CA GLU A 180 -29.47 0.17 3.83
C GLU A 180 -29.51 -1.35 4.08
N TYR A 181 -29.00 -2.16 3.15
CA TYR A 181 -28.93 -3.61 3.31
C TYR A 181 -27.78 -4.03 4.23
N VAL A 182 -26.63 -3.34 4.14
CA VAL A 182 -25.49 -3.62 5.02
C VAL A 182 -25.84 -3.32 6.48
N GLU A 183 -26.55 -2.22 6.77
CA GLU A 183 -27.03 -1.91 8.12
C GLU A 183 -28.00 -2.98 8.64
N GLN A 184 -28.90 -3.52 7.80
CA GLN A 184 -29.79 -4.61 8.21
C GLN A 184 -29.03 -5.88 8.61
N VAL A 185 -27.99 -6.23 7.84
CA VAL A 185 -27.11 -7.38 8.19
C VAL A 185 -26.34 -7.09 9.47
N ILE A 186 -25.82 -5.87 9.65
CA ILE A 186 -25.18 -5.42 10.89
C ILE A 186 -26.13 -5.56 12.09
N GLN A 187 -27.39 -5.12 11.95
CA GLN A 187 -28.39 -5.18 13.01
C GLN A 187 -28.69 -6.62 13.43
N LEU A 188 -28.74 -7.55 12.46
CA LEU A 188 -29.02 -8.97 12.67
C LEU A 188 -27.80 -9.73 13.23
N GLU A 189 -26.62 -9.50 12.65
CA GLU A 189 -25.41 -10.28 12.96
C GLU A 189 -24.61 -9.74 14.12
N ARG A 190 -24.68 -8.43 14.40
CA ARG A 190 -23.90 -7.74 15.44
C ARG A 190 -22.40 -8.08 15.36
N PRO A 191 -21.72 -7.80 14.22
CA PRO A 191 -20.28 -8.00 14.13
C PRO A 191 -19.53 -7.03 15.06
N ASP A 192 -18.37 -7.43 15.57
CA ASP A 192 -17.50 -6.56 16.38
C ASP A 192 -16.61 -5.67 15.48
N GLY A 193 -16.34 -6.14 14.26
CA GLY A 193 -15.51 -5.42 13.31
C GLY A 193 -15.91 -5.61 11.85
N VAL A 194 -15.42 -4.73 10.99
CA VAL A 194 -15.66 -4.74 9.55
C VAL A 194 -14.37 -4.54 8.77
N LEU A 195 -14.20 -5.30 7.69
CA LEU A 195 -13.13 -5.13 6.71
C LEU A 195 -13.68 -4.46 5.44
N LEU A 196 -13.21 -3.25 5.16
CA LEU A 196 -13.64 -2.43 4.01
C LEU A 196 -12.66 -2.46 2.84
N THR A 197 -11.41 -2.83 3.09
CA THR A 197 -10.28 -2.71 2.13
C THR A 197 -10.11 -3.91 1.21
N PHE A 198 -11.07 -4.85 1.18
CA PHE A 198 -10.97 -6.13 0.44
C PHE A 198 -11.96 -6.25 -0.73
N GLY A 199 -12.93 -5.34 -0.84
CA GLY A 199 -14.03 -5.40 -1.81
C GLY A 199 -14.02 -4.28 -2.85
N GLY A 200 -12.85 -3.72 -3.17
CA GLY A 200 -12.72 -2.65 -4.15
C GLY A 200 -13.44 -1.36 -3.75
N GLN A 201 -13.78 -0.54 -4.75
CA GLN A 201 -14.43 0.76 -4.52
C GLN A 201 -15.85 0.60 -3.99
N THR A 202 -16.56 -0.46 -4.37
CA THR A 202 -17.93 -0.72 -3.91
C THR A 202 -17.99 -0.88 -2.40
N ALA A 203 -17.13 -1.74 -1.82
CA ALA A 203 -17.06 -1.92 -0.38
C ALA A 203 -16.60 -0.64 0.35
N LEU A 204 -15.62 0.05 -0.24
CA LEU A 204 -15.04 1.26 0.33
C LEU A 204 -16.08 2.39 0.41
N ASN A 205 -16.74 2.72 -0.69
CA ASN A 205 -17.77 3.76 -0.74
C ASN A 205 -18.94 3.45 0.21
N CYS A 206 -19.41 2.19 0.21
CA CYS A 206 -20.47 1.77 1.13
C CYS A 206 -20.04 1.93 2.60
N GLY A 207 -18.80 1.55 2.93
CA GLY A 207 -18.23 1.73 4.26
C GLY A 207 -18.13 3.20 4.69
N LEU A 208 -17.68 4.07 3.78
CA LEU A 208 -17.61 5.52 4.03
C LEU A 208 -19.01 6.11 4.28
N GLU A 209 -20.00 5.74 3.48
CA GLU A 209 -21.37 6.24 3.67
C GLU A 209 -22.00 5.73 4.98
N LEU A 210 -21.75 4.48 5.37
CA LEU A 210 -22.15 3.93 6.67
C LEU A 210 -21.51 4.68 7.84
N HIS A 211 -20.26 5.11 7.68
CA HIS A 211 -19.58 5.93 8.68
C HIS A 211 -20.19 7.32 8.80
N VAL A 212 -20.45 8.00 7.68
CA VAL A 212 -21.13 9.31 7.65
C VAL A 212 -22.53 9.23 8.29
N LYS A 213 -23.22 8.10 8.14
CA LYS A 213 -24.53 7.82 8.76
C LYS A 213 -24.41 7.37 10.23
N ASP A 214 -23.22 7.43 10.84
CA ASP A 214 -22.91 6.99 12.21
C ASP A 214 -23.31 5.53 12.52
N VAL A 215 -23.44 4.66 11.50
CA VAL A 215 -23.87 3.27 11.68
C VAL A 215 -22.83 2.50 12.49
N PHE A 216 -21.54 2.65 12.20
CA PHE A 216 -20.49 1.97 12.95
C PHE A 216 -20.48 2.38 14.43
N LEU A 217 -20.73 3.65 14.74
CA LEU A 217 -20.84 4.13 16.11
C LEU A 217 -22.10 3.56 16.80
N LYS A 218 -23.26 3.63 16.14
CA LYS A 218 -24.55 3.13 16.63
C LYS A 218 -24.51 1.65 17.02
N TYR A 219 -23.77 0.83 16.27
CA TYR A 219 -23.67 -0.62 16.53
C TYR A 219 -22.34 -1.02 17.18
N ASN A 220 -21.48 -0.07 17.56
CA ASN A 220 -20.16 -0.30 18.15
C ASN A 220 -19.26 -1.23 17.32
N ILE A 221 -19.23 -1.02 16.00
CA ILE A 221 -18.42 -1.76 15.04
C ILE A 221 -17.09 -1.04 14.84
N LYS A 222 -15.98 -1.77 14.96
CA LYS A 222 -14.65 -1.24 14.64
C LYS A 222 -14.29 -1.50 13.17
N VAL A 223 -13.76 -0.50 12.48
CA VAL A 223 -13.09 -0.75 11.20
C VAL A 223 -11.72 -1.37 11.48
N LEU A 224 -11.45 -2.51 10.87
CA LEU A 224 -10.22 -3.26 11.05
C LEU A 224 -9.22 -2.94 9.93
N GLY A 225 -7.94 -2.83 10.26
CA GLY A 225 -6.89 -2.41 9.34
C GLY A 225 -6.83 -0.90 9.20
N THR A 226 -6.73 -0.40 7.97
CA THR A 226 -6.60 1.01 7.67
C THR A 226 -7.76 1.83 8.27
N PRO A 227 -7.47 2.86 9.08
CA PRO A 227 -8.50 3.73 9.65
C PRO A 227 -9.33 4.42 8.56
N ILE A 228 -10.62 4.66 8.83
CA ILE A 228 -11.51 5.36 7.88
C ILE A 228 -10.97 6.73 7.49
N ASN A 229 -10.40 7.49 8.43
CA ASN A 229 -9.84 8.82 8.13
C ASN A 229 -8.67 8.72 7.14
N SER A 230 -7.87 7.67 7.22
CA SER A 230 -6.79 7.41 6.26
C SER A 230 -7.35 7.07 4.88
N ILE A 231 -8.39 6.24 4.83
CA ILE A 231 -9.10 5.91 3.58
C ILE A 231 -9.67 7.18 2.94
N LEU A 232 -10.37 8.02 3.70
CA LEU A 232 -10.91 9.31 3.24
C LEU A 232 -9.80 10.22 2.70
N ALA A 233 -8.69 10.33 3.43
CA ALA A 233 -7.58 11.18 3.04
C ALA A 233 -6.87 10.71 1.76
N THR A 234 -6.90 9.41 1.45
CA THR A 234 -6.34 8.89 0.19
C THR A 234 -7.30 8.98 -1.00
N GLU A 235 -8.61 8.96 -0.76
CA GLU A 235 -9.62 9.02 -1.83
C GLU A 235 -10.00 10.46 -2.21
N ASP A 236 -9.95 11.40 -1.25
CA ASP A 236 -10.18 12.82 -1.53
C ASP A 236 -8.88 13.48 -2.03
N ARG A 237 -8.91 13.98 -3.27
CA ARG A 237 -7.72 14.56 -3.92
C ARG A 237 -7.18 15.81 -3.21
N GLY A 238 -8.06 16.61 -2.60
CA GLY A 238 -7.67 17.81 -1.88
C GLY A 238 -6.92 17.45 -0.60
N LEU A 239 -7.54 16.60 0.23
CA LEU A 239 -6.92 16.08 1.45
C LEU A 239 -5.63 15.32 1.16
N PHE A 240 -5.61 14.52 0.09
CA PHE A 240 -4.42 13.81 -0.35
C PHE A 240 -3.26 14.77 -0.64
N THR A 241 -3.52 15.82 -1.41
CA THR A 241 -2.50 16.82 -1.79
C THR A 241 -1.99 17.58 -0.57
N GLU A 242 -2.87 17.92 0.37
CA GLU A 242 -2.51 18.56 1.64
C GLU A 242 -1.61 17.65 2.47
N LYS A 243 -2.00 16.39 2.68
CA LYS A 243 -1.24 15.39 3.44
C LYS A 243 0.12 15.07 2.83
N ILE A 244 0.22 15.02 1.51
CA ILE A 244 1.51 14.84 0.82
C ILE A 244 2.42 16.05 1.04
N ARG A 245 1.86 17.26 1.08
CA ARG A 245 2.63 18.49 1.36
C ARG A 245 3.13 18.54 2.81
N ASP A 246 2.37 18.01 3.78
CA ASP A 246 2.77 17.96 5.20
C ASP A 246 4.10 17.24 5.43
N ILE A 247 4.52 16.39 4.48
CA ILE A 247 5.78 15.64 4.52
C ILE A 247 6.80 16.09 3.47
N ASP A 248 6.66 17.31 2.94
CA ASP A 248 7.54 17.89 1.93
C ASP A 248 7.65 17.05 0.63
N GLU A 249 6.61 16.29 0.31
CA GLU A 249 6.51 15.53 -0.94
C GLU A 249 5.61 16.26 -1.94
N CYS A 250 5.69 15.89 -3.22
CA CYS A 250 4.96 16.55 -4.29
C CYS A 250 3.99 15.59 -5.00
N THR A 251 2.72 15.99 -5.10
CA THR A 251 1.79 15.39 -6.06
C THR A 251 1.94 16.04 -7.43
N ALA A 252 1.41 15.39 -8.46
CA ALA A 252 1.26 16.04 -9.77
C ALA A 252 0.45 17.36 -9.62
N PRO A 253 0.88 18.47 -10.25
CA PRO A 253 0.14 19.73 -10.20
C PRO A 253 -1.28 19.53 -10.70
N SER A 254 -2.26 19.86 -9.88
CA SER A 254 -3.67 19.63 -10.18
C SER A 254 -4.57 20.68 -9.55
N ILE A 255 -5.72 20.91 -10.18
CA ILE A 255 -6.74 21.86 -9.74
C ILE A 255 -8.09 21.15 -9.74
N VAL A 256 -8.77 21.22 -8.60
CA VAL A 256 -10.14 20.74 -8.44
C VAL A 256 -11.11 21.80 -8.97
N VAL A 257 -12.07 21.37 -9.79
CA VAL A 257 -13.06 22.24 -10.42
C VAL A 257 -14.46 21.63 -10.36
N HIS A 258 -15.48 22.48 -10.33
CA HIS A 258 -16.90 22.11 -10.25
C HIS A 258 -17.70 22.55 -11.48
N THR A 259 -17.14 23.44 -12.30
CA THR A 259 -17.79 23.92 -13.52
C THR A 259 -16.87 23.79 -14.74
N ILE A 260 -17.48 23.73 -15.92
CA ILE A 260 -16.72 23.71 -17.20
C ILE A 260 -15.86 24.97 -17.32
N LYS A 261 -16.35 26.11 -16.84
CA LYS A 261 -15.61 27.38 -16.89
C LYS A 261 -14.32 27.29 -16.06
N GLU A 262 -14.44 26.83 -14.81
CA GLU A 262 -13.28 26.59 -13.94
C GLU A 262 -12.31 25.58 -14.55
N ALA A 263 -12.81 24.51 -15.17
CA ALA A 263 -11.95 23.52 -15.84
C ALA A 263 -11.08 24.16 -16.94
N LEU A 264 -11.66 25.06 -17.74
CA LEU A 264 -10.92 25.76 -18.79
C LEU A 264 -9.90 26.75 -18.21
N GLU A 265 -10.25 27.47 -17.14
CA GLU A 265 -9.33 28.39 -16.44
C GLU A 265 -8.16 27.64 -15.79
N ALA A 266 -8.44 26.50 -15.15
CA ALA A 266 -7.44 25.62 -14.58
C ALA A 266 -6.43 25.11 -15.64
N ALA A 267 -6.91 24.78 -16.83
CA ALA A 267 -6.03 24.31 -17.91
C ALA A 267 -5.15 25.42 -18.52
N GLU A 268 -5.60 26.68 -18.51
CA GLU A 268 -4.73 27.81 -18.87
C GLU A 268 -3.63 28.02 -17.82
N GLN A 269 -3.94 27.83 -16.53
CA GLN A 269 -2.96 27.92 -15.44
C GLN A 269 -1.94 26.78 -15.46
N LEU A 270 -2.40 25.55 -15.72
CA LEU A 270 -1.55 24.36 -15.76
C LEU A 270 -0.79 24.24 -17.09
N GLU A 271 -1.26 24.93 -18.14
CA GLU A 271 -0.84 24.81 -19.53
C GLU A 271 -1.10 23.43 -20.14
N TYR A 272 -1.68 23.41 -21.35
CA TYR A 272 -1.90 22.18 -22.11
C TYR A 272 -0.58 21.45 -22.45
N PRO A 273 -0.59 20.11 -22.58
CA PRO A 273 -1.74 19.23 -22.38
C PRO A 273 -2.09 19.00 -20.89
N VAL A 274 -3.36 18.72 -20.64
CA VAL A 274 -3.90 18.40 -19.30
C VAL A 274 -4.70 17.10 -19.32
N LEU A 275 -4.81 16.45 -18.17
CA LEU A 275 -5.66 15.28 -17.96
C LEU A 275 -6.88 15.72 -17.15
N ALA A 276 -8.09 15.44 -17.65
CA ALA A 276 -9.33 15.60 -16.90
C ALA A 276 -9.75 14.25 -16.29
N ARG A 277 -10.15 14.22 -15.02
CA ARG A 277 -10.62 13.01 -14.31
C ARG A 277 -11.84 13.31 -13.45
N ALA A 278 -12.81 12.40 -13.39
CA ALA A 278 -13.91 12.49 -12.45
C ALA A 278 -13.45 12.05 -11.04
N ALA A 279 -13.84 12.79 -9.99
CA ALA A 279 -13.55 12.40 -8.61
C ALA A 279 -14.36 11.15 -8.19
N PHE A 280 -13.86 10.38 -7.21
CA PHE A 280 -14.47 9.17 -6.64
C PHE A 280 -14.81 8.08 -7.67
N SER A 281 -14.05 8.00 -8.75
CA SER A 281 -14.25 7.05 -9.84
C SER A 281 -13.14 6.01 -9.89
N LEU A 282 -13.48 4.77 -10.26
CA LEU A 282 -12.53 3.67 -10.39
C LEU A 282 -12.10 3.50 -11.85
N GLY A 283 -10.84 3.11 -12.08
CA GLY A 283 -10.34 2.75 -13.40
C GLY A 283 -10.31 3.91 -14.40
N GLY A 284 -10.24 5.16 -13.91
CA GLY A 284 -10.29 6.36 -14.75
C GLY A 284 -11.62 6.54 -15.49
N LEU A 285 -12.75 6.13 -14.94
CA LEU A 285 -14.04 6.35 -15.59
C LEU A 285 -14.26 7.86 -15.86
N GLY A 286 -14.49 8.20 -17.13
CA GLY A 286 -14.68 9.59 -17.55
C GLY A 286 -13.39 10.42 -17.62
N SER A 287 -12.21 9.80 -17.52
CA SER A 287 -10.95 10.51 -17.70
C SER A 287 -10.50 10.60 -19.15
N GLY A 288 -9.70 11.63 -19.45
CA GLY A 288 -9.10 11.78 -20.78
C GLY A 288 -8.13 12.96 -20.89
N PHE A 289 -7.23 12.87 -21.87
CA PHE A 289 -6.28 13.94 -22.16
C PHE A 289 -6.87 14.98 -23.10
N ALA A 290 -6.64 16.24 -22.78
CA ALA A 290 -6.94 17.38 -23.62
C ALA A 290 -5.65 18.10 -24.00
N ASN A 291 -5.43 18.28 -25.31
CA ASN A 291 -4.34 19.09 -25.85
C ASN A 291 -4.77 20.54 -26.11
N ASN A 292 -6.05 20.83 -26.00
CA ASN A 292 -6.62 22.16 -26.23
C ASN A 292 -7.99 22.31 -25.58
N LYS A 293 -8.44 23.56 -25.53
CA LYS A 293 -9.73 24.00 -24.97
C LYS A 293 -10.95 23.24 -25.51
N LYS A 294 -10.96 22.92 -26.80
CA LYS A 294 -12.10 22.22 -27.43
C LYS A 294 -12.21 20.78 -26.94
N GLN A 295 -11.08 20.08 -26.82
CA GLN A 295 -11.03 18.72 -26.27
C GLN A 295 -11.43 18.71 -24.80
N LEU A 296 -10.91 19.66 -24.01
CA LEU A 296 -11.20 19.74 -22.58
C LEU A 296 -12.69 20.00 -22.31
N LEU A 297 -13.34 20.85 -23.11
CA LEU A 297 -14.76 21.14 -22.96
C LEU A 297 -15.63 19.88 -23.07
N LEU A 298 -15.33 19.00 -24.03
CA LEU A 298 -16.06 17.74 -24.20
C LEU A 298 -15.83 16.78 -23.02
N LEU A 299 -14.58 16.67 -22.56
CA LEU A 299 -14.23 15.80 -21.44
C LEU A 299 -14.85 16.30 -20.12
N ALA A 300 -14.77 17.59 -19.84
CA ALA A 300 -15.34 18.19 -18.63
C ALA A 300 -16.86 18.03 -18.59
N GLN A 301 -17.55 18.16 -19.74
CA GLN A 301 -19.00 17.89 -19.83
C GLN A 301 -19.34 16.43 -19.47
N GLN A 302 -18.57 15.48 -20.00
CA GLN A 302 -18.79 14.05 -19.73
C GLN A 302 -18.48 13.70 -18.27
N ALA A 303 -17.40 14.24 -17.71
CA ALA A 303 -17.00 13.98 -16.34
C ALA A 303 -17.98 14.60 -15.34
N LEU A 304 -18.41 15.86 -15.54
CA LEU A 304 -19.39 16.53 -14.67
C LEU A 304 -20.81 15.93 -14.74
N ALA A 305 -21.13 15.20 -15.81
CA ALA A 305 -22.39 14.45 -15.89
C ALA A 305 -22.42 13.24 -14.94
N ASN A 306 -21.25 12.73 -14.55
CA ASN A 306 -21.11 11.53 -13.73
C ASN A 306 -20.55 11.82 -12.32
N SER A 307 -19.99 13.01 -12.08
CA SER A 307 -19.43 13.42 -10.78
C SER A 307 -19.63 14.91 -10.56
N SER A 308 -19.85 15.34 -9.32
CA SER A 308 -19.97 16.76 -8.95
C SER A 308 -18.63 17.52 -8.97
N GLN A 309 -17.53 16.81 -9.24
CA GLN A 309 -16.18 17.33 -9.18
C GLN A 309 -15.32 16.70 -10.28
N VAL A 310 -14.54 17.54 -10.96
CA VAL A 310 -13.53 17.12 -11.93
C VAL A 310 -12.17 17.63 -11.46
N ILE A 311 -11.14 16.83 -11.69
CA ILE A 311 -9.75 17.17 -11.39
C ILE A 311 -9.06 17.39 -12.72
N ILE A 312 -8.43 18.57 -12.88
CA ILE A 312 -7.57 18.88 -14.01
C ILE A 312 -6.12 18.75 -13.54
N ASP A 313 -5.40 17.75 -14.04
CA ASP A 313 -3.99 17.53 -13.75
C ASP A 313 -3.11 18.02 -14.91
N LYS A 314 -1.92 18.52 -14.59
CA LYS A 314 -0.86 18.71 -15.58
C LYS A 314 -0.54 17.36 -16.22
N SER A 315 -0.53 17.30 -17.56
CA SER A 315 -0.10 16.09 -18.25
C SER A 315 1.38 15.83 -17.96
N LEU A 316 1.65 14.61 -17.49
CA LEU A 316 3.00 14.05 -17.33
C LEU A 316 3.20 12.93 -18.37
N GLU A 317 2.55 13.05 -19.54
CA GLU A 317 2.63 12.06 -20.62
C GLU A 317 4.09 11.75 -20.99
N GLY A 318 4.40 10.47 -21.13
CA GLY A 318 5.76 10.00 -21.45
C GLY A 318 6.69 9.82 -20.24
N TRP A 319 6.26 10.19 -19.03
CA TRP A 319 6.99 9.84 -17.81
C TRP A 319 6.87 8.34 -17.52
N LYS A 320 7.88 7.76 -16.86
CA LYS A 320 7.82 6.36 -16.40
C LYS A 320 6.77 6.27 -15.30
N GLU A 321 5.91 5.26 -15.36
CA GLU A 321 4.95 4.98 -14.29
C GLU A 321 5.42 3.77 -13.49
N VAL A 322 5.54 3.95 -12.18
CA VAL A 322 6.11 2.95 -11.25
C VAL A 322 5.17 2.79 -10.07
N GLU A 323 4.92 1.55 -9.67
CA GLU A 323 4.02 1.21 -8.57
C GLU A 323 4.77 0.44 -7.47
N TYR A 324 4.40 0.68 -6.21
CA TYR A 324 4.89 -0.07 -5.05
C TYR A 324 3.73 -0.61 -4.23
N GLU A 325 3.79 -1.90 -3.91
CA GLU A 325 2.89 -2.56 -2.97
C GLU A 325 3.54 -2.50 -1.58
N VAL A 326 2.95 -1.71 -0.70
CA VAL A 326 3.49 -1.42 0.63
C VAL A 326 2.64 -2.13 1.68
N VAL A 327 3.29 -2.76 2.64
CA VAL A 327 2.64 -3.40 3.78
C VAL A 327 3.13 -2.75 5.07
N ARG A 328 2.18 -2.36 5.93
CA ARG A 328 2.47 -1.73 7.22
C ARG A 328 1.65 -2.35 8.34
N ASP A 329 2.29 -2.69 9.45
CA ASP A 329 1.61 -3.16 10.66
C ASP A 329 1.43 -2.08 11.75
N VAL A 330 0.72 -2.42 12.82
CA VAL A 330 0.47 -1.52 13.96
C VAL A 330 1.71 -1.21 14.79
N TYR A 331 2.78 -2.00 14.63
CA TYR A 331 4.10 -1.74 15.24
C TYR A 331 4.98 -0.91 14.32
N ASP A 332 4.39 -0.37 13.24
CA ASP A 332 4.96 0.51 12.23
C ASP A 332 6.09 -0.15 11.39
N ASN A 333 6.20 -1.48 11.45
CA ASN A 333 7.00 -2.21 10.46
C ASN A 333 6.38 -1.93 9.09
N CYS A 334 7.18 -1.41 8.17
CA CYS A 334 6.71 -0.96 6.86
C CYS A 334 7.71 -1.42 5.80
N ILE A 335 7.23 -2.21 4.83
CA ILE A 335 8.06 -2.86 3.81
C ILE A 335 7.41 -2.70 2.43
N THR A 336 8.22 -2.73 1.37
CA THR A 336 7.72 -2.78 -0.01
C THR A 336 7.82 -4.19 -0.56
N VAL A 337 6.69 -4.88 -0.70
CA VAL A 337 6.63 -6.30 -1.07
C VAL A 337 6.86 -6.51 -2.57
N CYS A 338 6.43 -5.57 -3.40
CA CYS A 338 6.59 -5.67 -4.84
C CYS A 338 6.72 -4.26 -5.42
N ASN A 339 7.60 -4.12 -6.41
CA ASN A 339 7.65 -2.95 -7.27
C ASN A 339 7.35 -3.37 -8.70
N MET A 340 6.62 -2.52 -9.40
CA MET A 340 6.18 -2.75 -10.77
C MET A 340 6.52 -1.54 -11.64
N GLU A 341 6.94 -1.80 -12.87
CA GLU A 341 7.20 -0.76 -13.87
C GLU A 341 6.28 -0.96 -15.06
N ASN A 342 5.59 0.11 -15.46
CA ASN A 342 4.77 0.07 -16.66
C ASN A 342 5.67 0.23 -17.89
N VAL A 343 5.49 -0.67 -18.85
CA VAL A 343 6.15 -0.58 -20.16
C VAL A 343 5.51 0.55 -20.96
N ASP A 344 4.19 0.67 -20.87
CA ASP A 344 3.45 1.81 -21.39
C ASP A 344 3.66 3.03 -20.48
N PRO A 345 4.05 4.19 -21.01
CA PRO A 345 4.31 5.37 -20.18
C PRO A 345 3.01 5.95 -19.60
N LEU A 346 3.17 6.86 -18.65
CA LEU A 346 2.05 7.60 -18.07
C LEU A 346 1.22 8.24 -19.19
N GLY A 347 -0.09 8.06 -19.11
CA GLY A 347 -1.01 8.35 -20.20
C GLY A 347 -1.97 7.19 -20.48
N ILE A 348 -1.48 5.98 -20.23
CA ILE A 348 -2.24 4.74 -20.28
C ILE A 348 -2.43 4.28 -18.83
N HIS A 349 -3.67 3.99 -18.43
CA HIS A 349 -3.96 3.55 -17.07
C HIS A 349 -3.19 2.26 -16.76
N THR A 350 -2.67 2.08 -15.54
CA THR A 350 -1.96 0.85 -15.09
C THR A 350 -2.69 -0.46 -15.45
N GLY A 351 -4.02 -0.40 -15.47
CA GLY A 351 -4.91 -1.49 -15.91
C GLY A 351 -4.89 -1.82 -17.39
N GLU A 352 -4.68 -0.81 -18.22
CA GLU A 352 -4.50 -0.91 -19.66
C GLU A 352 -3.03 -1.09 -20.07
N SER A 353 -2.09 -0.89 -19.15
CA SER A 353 -0.66 -1.01 -19.41
C SER A 353 -0.17 -2.45 -19.37
N ILE A 354 0.85 -2.73 -20.19
CA ILE A 354 1.78 -3.83 -19.96
C ILE A 354 2.65 -3.46 -18.76
N VAL A 355 2.81 -4.38 -17.83
CA VAL A 355 3.49 -4.14 -16.55
C VAL A 355 4.53 -5.24 -16.31
N VAL A 356 5.71 -4.87 -15.84
CA VAL A 356 6.78 -5.80 -15.46
C VAL A 356 7.07 -5.75 -13.96
N ALA A 357 7.40 -6.91 -13.38
CA ALA A 357 7.89 -7.03 -12.00
C ALA A 357 9.12 -7.94 -11.94
N PRO A 358 10.22 -7.54 -11.28
CA PRO A 358 10.45 -6.20 -10.70
C PRO A 358 10.67 -5.14 -11.79
N SER A 359 10.77 -3.86 -11.42
CA SER A 359 11.21 -2.78 -12.33
C SER A 359 12.58 -3.10 -12.95
N GLN A 360 12.78 -2.71 -14.22
CA GLN A 360 13.92 -3.07 -15.04
C GLN A 360 14.82 -1.88 -15.38
N THR A 361 14.27 -0.67 -15.47
CA THR A 361 15.02 0.51 -15.97
C THR A 361 15.35 1.56 -14.90
N LEU A 362 15.08 1.23 -13.63
CA LEU A 362 15.43 2.09 -12.50
C LEU A 362 16.87 1.83 -12.06
N SER A 363 17.63 2.90 -11.89
CA SER A 363 18.88 2.85 -11.13
C SER A 363 18.59 2.54 -9.67
N ASN A 364 19.61 2.06 -8.95
CA ASN A 364 19.52 1.84 -7.51
C ASN A 364 19.05 3.09 -6.74
N ASP A 365 19.52 4.27 -7.16
CA ASP A 365 19.15 5.55 -6.57
C ASP A 365 17.67 5.86 -6.77
N GLU A 366 17.16 5.69 -7.99
CA GLU A 366 15.75 5.93 -8.31
C GLU A 366 14.85 4.93 -7.57
N TYR A 367 15.22 3.65 -7.56
CA TYR A 367 14.50 2.61 -6.83
C TYR A 367 14.38 2.95 -5.35
N ASN A 368 15.51 3.19 -4.67
CA ASN A 368 15.49 3.44 -3.23
C ASN A 368 14.89 4.80 -2.86
N MET A 369 14.98 5.81 -3.74
CA MET A 369 14.28 7.07 -3.58
C MET A 369 12.76 6.86 -3.57
N LEU A 370 12.22 6.16 -4.57
CA LEU A 370 10.78 5.89 -4.66
C LEU A 370 10.30 4.93 -3.56
N ARG A 371 11.06 3.88 -3.23
CA ARG A 371 10.81 2.98 -2.10
C ARG A 371 10.69 3.74 -0.78
N THR A 372 11.67 4.60 -0.49
CA THR A 372 11.70 5.40 0.75
C THR A 372 10.49 6.35 0.80
N CYS A 373 10.16 6.99 -0.32
CA CYS A 373 8.98 7.83 -0.44
C CYS A 373 7.68 7.02 -0.19
N ALA A 374 7.54 5.83 -0.78
CA ALA A 374 6.37 4.97 -0.60
C ALA A 374 6.15 4.58 0.87
N ILE A 375 7.23 4.21 1.58
CA ILE A 375 7.19 3.92 3.02
C ILE A 375 6.80 5.16 3.82
N LYS A 376 7.43 6.30 3.54
CA LYS A 376 7.18 7.59 4.22
C LYS A 376 5.72 8.02 4.08
N VAL A 377 5.18 7.96 2.86
CA VAL A 377 3.78 8.25 2.55
C VAL A 377 2.85 7.31 3.30
N THR A 378 3.08 5.99 3.22
CA THR A 378 2.26 4.98 3.89
C THR A 378 2.20 5.19 5.40
N ARG A 379 3.35 5.50 6.03
CA ARG A 379 3.42 5.84 7.45
C ARG A 379 2.66 7.12 7.77
N HIS A 380 2.82 8.17 6.96
CA HIS A 380 2.17 9.45 7.19
C HIS A 380 0.64 9.36 7.14
N PHE A 381 0.09 8.59 6.19
CA PHE A 381 -1.35 8.31 6.15
C PHE A 381 -1.82 7.37 7.28
N GLY A 382 -0.92 6.76 8.05
CA GLY A 382 -1.28 5.84 9.13
C GLY A 382 -1.93 4.55 8.64
N ILE A 383 -1.55 4.09 7.44
CA ILE A 383 -2.12 2.87 6.83
C ILE A 383 -1.72 1.65 7.66
N VAL A 384 -2.65 0.71 7.85
CA VAL A 384 -2.43 -0.56 8.55
C VAL A 384 -3.04 -1.68 7.70
N GLY A 385 -2.18 -2.56 7.19
CA GLY A 385 -2.54 -3.52 6.16
C GLY A 385 -1.67 -3.33 4.93
N GLU A 386 -2.30 -3.22 3.77
CA GLU A 386 -1.64 -3.07 2.47
C GLU A 386 -2.18 -1.84 1.73
N CYS A 387 -1.31 -1.21 0.95
CA CYS A 387 -1.68 -0.20 -0.03
C CYS A 387 -0.75 -0.18 -1.24
N ASN A 388 -1.30 0.29 -2.36
CA ASN A 388 -0.56 0.55 -3.59
C ASN A 388 -0.24 2.04 -3.71
N VAL A 389 1.02 2.38 -3.98
CA VAL A 389 1.50 3.76 -4.20
C VAL A 389 2.01 3.91 -5.62
N GLN A 390 1.53 4.91 -6.35
CA GLN A 390 1.87 5.14 -7.75
C GLN A 390 2.71 6.41 -7.93
N PHE A 391 3.73 6.32 -8.78
CA PHE A 391 4.66 7.40 -9.08
C PHE A 391 4.76 7.65 -10.58
N ALA A 392 4.91 8.92 -10.95
CA ALA A 392 5.46 9.31 -12.24
C ALA A 392 6.90 9.76 -12.05
N LEU A 393 7.85 9.06 -12.69
CA LEU A 393 9.28 9.37 -12.67
C LEU A 393 9.72 9.95 -14.01
N HIS A 394 10.43 11.07 -13.99
CA HIS A 394 10.96 11.70 -15.20
C HIS A 394 11.98 10.77 -15.87
N PRO A 395 11.93 10.52 -17.20
CA PRO A 395 12.76 9.49 -17.84
C PRO A 395 14.28 9.74 -17.80
N SER A 396 14.69 11.00 -17.63
CA SER A 396 16.09 11.43 -17.65
C SER A 396 16.52 12.25 -16.43
N SER A 397 15.70 12.30 -15.37
CA SER A 397 16.07 12.99 -14.12
C SER A 397 15.43 12.33 -12.91
N LYS A 398 15.91 12.65 -11.72
CA LYS A 398 15.33 12.15 -10.45
C LYS A 398 14.02 12.86 -10.05
N LYS A 399 13.48 13.74 -10.89
CA LYS A 399 12.20 14.40 -10.60
C LYS A 399 11.07 13.38 -10.67
N TYR A 400 10.29 13.28 -9.60
CA TYR A 400 9.10 12.43 -9.56
C TYR A 400 7.91 13.19 -8.99
N TYR A 401 6.72 12.62 -9.18
CA TYR A 401 5.50 13.03 -8.51
C TYR A 401 4.75 11.80 -8.01
N ILE A 402 4.10 11.94 -6.86
CA ILE A 402 3.16 10.95 -6.35
C ILE A 402 1.84 11.14 -7.10
N ILE A 403 1.36 10.08 -7.74
CA ILE A 403 0.12 10.10 -8.53
C ILE A 403 -1.06 9.81 -7.63
N GLU A 404 -1.06 8.71 -6.89
CA GLU A 404 -2.12 8.33 -5.96
C GLU A 404 -1.64 7.28 -4.97
N VAL A 405 -2.43 7.07 -3.92
CA VAL A 405 -2.28 5.97 -2.96
C VAL A 405 -3.63 5.27 -2.85
N ASN A 406 -3.67 3.99 -3.16
CA ASN A 406 -4.86 3.16 -2.97
C ASN A 406 -4.73 2.45 -1.62
N ALA A 407 -5.39 2.96 -0.58
CA ALA A 407 -5.34 2.40 0.78
C ALA A 407 -6.21 1.14 0.98
N ARG A 408 -6.18 0.25 -0.01
CA ARG A 408 -6.94 -1.00 -0.09
C ARG A 408 -6.24 -1.99 -1.02
N LEU A 409 -6.67 -3.24 -0.91
CA LEU A 409 -6.35 -4.26 -1.90
C LEU A 409 -6.79 -3.78 -3.29
N SER A 410 -6.02 -4.18 -4.28
CA SER A 410 -6.13 -3.72 -5.65
C SER A 410 -5.84 -4.84 -6.65
N ARG A 411 -6.07 -4.57 -7.93
CA ARG A 411 -5.62 -5.45 -9.00
C ARG A 411 -4.09 -5.59 -9.01
N SER A 412 -3.36 -4.51 -8.73
CA SER A 412 -1.90 -4.50 -8.57
C SER A 412 -1.46 -5.41 -7.41
N SER A 413 -2.18 -5.40 -6.28
CA SER A 413 -1.90 -6.30 -5.14
C SER A 413 -2.10 -7.78 -5.47
N ALA A 414 -3.10 -8.12 -6.30
CA ALA A 414 -3.33 -9.48 -6.73
C ALA A 414 -2.22 -9.94 -7.68
N LEU A 415 -1.83 -9.09 -8.64
CA LEU A 415 -0.69 -9.34 -9.54
C LEU A 415 0.60 -9.53 -8.74
N ALA A 416 0.92 -8.61 -7.83
CA ALA A 416 2.09 -8.68 -6.97
C ALA A 416 2.12 -9.95 -6.09
N SER A 417 0.97 -10.36 -5.55
CA SER A 417 0.88 -11.60 -4.79
C SER A 417 1.24 -12.83 -5.62
N LYS A 418 0.87 -12.82 -6.91
CA LYS A 418 1.21 -13.92 -7.84
C LYS A 418 2.65 -13.82 -8.33
N ALA A 419 3.16 -12.61 -8.56
CA ALA A 419 4.54 -12.39 -9.00
C ALA A 419 5.55 -12.81 -7.93
N THR A 420 5.29 -12.48 -6.67
CA THR A 420 6.23 -12.67 -5.56
C THR A 420 6.02 -13.96 -4.78
N GLY A 421 4.83 -14.57 -4.89
CA GLY A 421 4.39 -15.64 -3.98
C GLY A 421 4.01 -15.14 -2.58
N TYR A 422 4.07 -13.83 -2.32
CA TYR A 422 3.72 -13.21 -1.05
C TYR A 422 2.20 -12.93 -0.98
N PRO A 423 1.43 -13.55 -0.06
CA PRO A 423 -0.03 -13.43 -0.09
C PRO A 423 -0.52 -12.13 0.59
N LEU A 424 -0.45 -11.00 -0.13
CA LEU A 424 -0.73 -9.65 0.42
C LEU A 424 -2.06 -9.55 1.16
N ALA A 425 -3.16 -10.04 0.57
CA ALA A 425 -4.49 -10.00 1.20
C ALA A 425 -4.55 -10.82 2.51
N TYR A 426 -3.89 -11.98 2.55
CA TYR A 426 -3.84 -12.80 3.76
C TYR A 426 -3.06 -12.08 4.87
N VAL A 427 -1.90 -11.51 4.53
CA VAL A 427 -1.07 -10.75 5.47
C VAL A 427 -1.83 -9.52 5.96
N ALA A 428 -2.39 -8.71 5.06
CA ALA A 428 -3.18 -7.53 5.41
C ALA A 428 -4.33 -7.85 6.39
N ALA A 429 -5.01 -8.98 6.21
CA ALA A 429 -6.07 -9.42 7.12
C ALA A 429 -5.54 -9.81 8.52
N LYS A 430 -4.34 -10.40 8.62
CA LYS A 430 -3.68 -10.65 9.92
C LYS A 430 -3.23 -9.34 10.57
N LEU A 431 -2.70 -8.39 9.80
CA LEU A 431 -2.30 -7.07 10.30
C LEU A 431 -3.50 -6.27 10.81
N ALA A 432 -4.65 -6.38 10.14
CA ALA A 432 -5.91 -5.79 10.59
C ALA A 432 -6.39 -6.33 11.96
N LEU A 433 -5.84 -7.47 12.41
CA LEU A 433 -6.06 -8.05 13.73
C LEU A 433 -4.96 -7.69 14.75
N GLY A 434 -4.07 -6.75 14.41
CA GLY A 434 -2.96 -6.32 15.28
C GLY A 434 -1.81 -7.31 15.41
N ILE A 435 -1.77 -8.36 14.58
CA ILE A 435 -0.64 -9.30 14.51
C ILE A 435 0.52 -8.60 13.80
N CYS A 436 1.73 -8.71 14.33
CA CYS A 436 2.90 -8.07 13.72
C CYS A 436 3.45 -8.88 12.53
N LEU A 437 4.10 -8.20 11.58
CA LEU A 437 4.72 -8.84 10.42
C LEU A 437 5.69 -9.99 10.79
N PRO A 438 6.55 -9.86 11.82
CA PRO A 438 7.44 -10.94 12.25
C PRO A 438 6.73 -12.19 12.80
N GLU A 439 5.52 -12.05 13.35
CA GLU A 439 4.75 -13.20 13.88
C GLU A 439 4.06 -14.00 12.76
N ILE A 440 3.85 -13.39 11.59
CA ILE A 440 3.21 -14.06 10.45
C ILE A 440 4.26 -14.91 9.74
N LYS A 441 3.99 -16.21 9.60
CA LYS A 441 4.89 -17.13 8.88
C LYS A 441 4.81 -16.93 7.37
N ASN A 442 5.96 -16.98 6.70
CA ASN A 442 6.00 -17.09 5.25
C ASN A 442 5.56 -18.50 4.83
N SER A 443 4.39 -18.59 4.19
CA SER A 443 3.83 -19.87 3.75
C SER A 443 4.62 -20.59 2.65
N VAL A 444 5.50 -19.88 1.93
CA VAL A 444 6.32 -20.44 0.83
C VAL A 444 7.57 -21.11 1.39
N THR A 445 8.30 -20.45 2.29
CA THR A 445 9.54 -20.99 2.86
C THR A 445 9.29 -21.89 4.08
N GLY A 446 8.19 -21.66 4.80
CA GLY A 446 7.80 -22.36 6.03
C GLY A 446 8.72 -22.12 7.24
N LYS A 447 9.81 -21.37 7.06
CA LYS A 447 10.86 -21.15 8.06
C LYS A 447 11.10 -19.68 8.38
N THR A 448 10.77 -18.78 7.47
CA THR A 448 10.93 -17.32 7.66
C THR A 448 9.59 -16.65 7.97
N THR A 449 9.63 -15.36 8.26
CA THR A 449 8.46 -14.55 8.58
C THR A 449 7.97 -13.79 7.33
N ALA A 450 6.82 -13.12 7.44
CA ALA A 450 6.29 -12.23 6.41
C ALA A 450 6.96 -10.85 6.44
N CYS A 451 7.84 -10.57 7.40
CA CYS A 451 8.59 -9.32 7.46
C CYS A 451 9.83 -9.43 6.57
N PHE A 452 9.67 -9.32 5.25
CA PHE A 452 10.77 -9.27 4.28
C PHE A 452 10.27 -8.71 2.95
N GLU A 453 11.20 -8.18 2.15
CA GLU A 453 10.94 -7.81 0.76
C GLU A 453 11.35 -8.98 -0.15
N PRO A 454 10.42 -9.59 -0.91
CA PRO A 454 10.73 -10.65 -1.86
C PRO A 454 11.83 -10.29 -2.86
N SER A 455 12.70 -11.26 -3.15
CA SER A 455 13.67 -11.19 -4.23
C SER A 455 13.27 -12.15 -5.33
N LEU A 456 13.22 -11.67 -6.58
CA LEU A 456 12.77 -12.43 -7.74
C LEU A 456 13.98 -12.74 -8.62
N ASP A 457 14.20 -14.02 -8.92
CA ASP A 457 15.23 -14.50 -9.86
C ASP A 457 14.66 -14.76 -11.27
N TYR A 458 13.50 -14.14 -11.54
CA TYR A 458 12.73 -14.16 -12.77
C TYR A 458 12.05 -12.78 -12.99
N CYS A 459 11.57 -12.56 -14.21
CA CYS A 459 10.77 -11.42 -14.61
C CYS A 459 9.32 -11.87 -14.83
N VAL A 460 8.38 -11.08 -14.34
CA VAL A 460 6.95 -11.26 -14.54
C VAL A 460 6.44 -10.21 -15.48
N VAL A 461 5.66 -10.62 -16.50
CA VAL A 461 5.02 -9.71 -17.44
C VAL A 461 3.51 -9.88 -17.36
N LYS A 462 2.82 -8.79 -17.05
CA LYS A 462 1.36 -8.70 -17.15
C LYS A 462 0.97 -8.00 -18.45
N ILE A 463 -0.01 -8.57 -19.15
CA ILE A 463 -0.61 -7.96 -20.34
C ILE A 463 -2.14 -7.92 -20.17
N PRO A 464 -2.80 -6.77 -20.39
CA PRO A 464 -4.25 -6.68 -20.38
C PRO A 464 -4.90 -7.43 -21.56
N ARG A 465 -6.14 -7.87 -21.35
CA ARG A 465 -6.99 -8.52 -22.37
C ARG A 465 -8.16 -7.61 -22.71
N TRP A 466 -8.31 -7.29 -24.00
CA TRP A 466 -9.41 -6.45 -24.52
C TRP A 466 -10.40 -7.22 -25.36
N ASP A 467 -11.68 -6.90 -25.26
CA ASP A 467 -12.73 -7.49 -26.12
C ASP A 467 -13.49 -6.42 -26.92
N LEU A 468 -12.74 -5.43 -27.41
CA LEU A 468 -13.27 -4.21 -28.05
C LEU A 468 -13.97 -4.50 -29.39
N SER A 469 -13.65 -5.61 -30.06
CA SER A 469 -14.28 -6.01 -31.33
C SER A 469 -15.78 -6.31 -31.19
N LYS A 470 -16.26 -6.61 -29.97
CA LYS A 470 -17.69 -6.80 -29.69
C LYS A 470 -18.50 -5.50 -29.72
N PHE A 471 -17.84 -4.34 -29.70
CA PHE A 471 -18.49 -3.03 -29.57
C PHE A 471 -18.17 -2.11 -30.77
N GLN A 472 -19.06 -2.10 -31.77
CA GLN A 472 -18.83 -1.39 -33.05
C GLN A 472 -18.68 0.13 -32.94
N HIS A 473 -19.23 0.74 -31.87
CA HIS A 473 -19.22 2.19 -31.67
C HIS A 473 -18.28 2.64 -30.55
N VAL A 474 -17.39 1.76 -30.08
CA VAL A 474 -16.41 2.08 -29.04
C VAL A 474 -15.04 2.31 -29.66
N CYS A 475 -14.37 3.37 -29.22
CA CYS A 475 -13.01 3.68 -29.64
C CYS A 475 -12.03 2.60 -29.15
N THR A 476 -11.22 2.06 -30.07
CA THR A 476 -10.21 1.03 -29.77
C THR A 476 -8.92 1.58 -29.16
N LYS A 477 -8.73 2.90 -29.11
CA LYS A 477 -7.56 3.51 -28.46
C LYS A 477 -7.67 3.36 -26.94
N ILE A 478 -6.58 2.90 -26.31
CA ILE A 478 -6.42 2.87 -24.85
C ILE A 478 -5.89 4.22 -24.35
N GLY A 479 -6.01 4.45 -23.04
CA GLY A 479 -5.60 5.70 -22.40
C GLY A 479 -5.85 5.62 -20.90
N SER A 480 -6.15 6.76 -20.26
CA SER A 480 -6.34 6.83 -18.81
C SER A 480 -7.60 6.16 -18.27
N SER A 481 -8.54 5.76 -19.13
CA SER A 481 -9.77 5.06 -18.75
C SER A 481 -9.71 3.59 -19.17
N MET A 482 -9.96 2.69 -18.23
CA MET A 482 -9.88 1.24 -18.45
C MET A 482 -10.96 0.73 -19.42
N LYS A 483 -10.57 -0.23 -20.25
CA LYS A 483 -11.39 -0.94 -21.24
C LYS A 483 -11.07 -2.43 -21.31
N SER A 484 -9.96 -2.86 -20.73
CA SER A 484 -9.59 -4.26 -20.57
C SER A 484 -10.62 -5.00 -19.73
N VAL A 485 -10.91 -6.24 -20.13
CA VAL A 485 -11.89 -7.13 -19.48
C VAL A 485 -11.22 -8.21 -18.64
N GLY A 486 -9.89 -8.22 -18.61
CA GLY A 486 -9.08 -9.16 -17.86
C GLY A 486 -7.59 -8.91 -18.13
N GLU A 487 -6.76 -9.79 -17.62
CA GLU A 487 -5.30 -9.72 -17.75
C GLU A 487 -4.70 -11.12 -17.71
N VAL A 488 -3.51 -11.25 -18.28
CA VAL A 488 -2.68 -12.46 -18.19
C VAL A 488 -1.36 -12.10 -17.53
N MET A 489 -0.74 -13.09 -16.89
CA MET A 489 0.58 -12.98 -16.27
C MET A 489 1.44 -14.14 -16.76
N ALA A 490 2.66 -13.83 -17.22
CA ALA A 490 3.68 -14.80 -17.60
C ALA A 490 4.93 -14.62 -16.73
N ILE A 491 5.71 -15.69 -16.55
CA ILE A 491 6.95 -15.70 -15.78
C ILE A 491 8.04 -16.29 -16.67
N GLY A 492 9.12 -15.54 -16.86
CA GLY A 492 10.30 -15.94 -17.63
C GLY A 492 11.58 -15.47 -16.93
N ARG A 493 12.73 -16.04 -17.27
CA ARG A 493 14.03 -15.57 -16.72
C ARG A 493 14.67 -14.47 -17.56
N LYS A 494 14.04 -14.16 -18.70
CA LYS A 494 14.37 -13.05 -19.60
C LYS A 494 13.07 -12.37 -19.99
N PHE A 495 13.13 -11.10 -20.35
CA PHE A 495 11.95 -10.34 -20.74
C PHE A 495 11.29 -10.90 -22.02
N GLU A 496 12.08 -11.46 -22.92
CA GLU A 496 11.60 -12.01 -24.21
C GLU A 496 11.01 -13.42 -24.14
N GLU A 497 11.25 -14.15 -23.05
CA GLU A 497 10.69 -15.49 -22.77
C GLU A 497 9.25 -15.38 -22.27
#